data_AF-A0A0A0EFS4-F1
#
_entry.id   AF-A0A0A0EFS4-F1
#
_cell.length_a   1.000
_cell.length_b   1.000
_cell.length_c   1.000
_cell.angle_alpha   90.00
_cell.angle_beta   90.00
_cell.angle_gamma   90.00
#
_symmetry.space_group_name_H-M   'P 1'
#
loop_
_entity.id
_entity.type
_entity.pdbx_description
1 polymer ?
#
loop_
_entity_poly.entity_id
_entity_poly.type
_entity_poly.pdbx_seq_one_letter_code
_entity_poly.pdbx_strand_id
1 'polypeptide(L)' 'MSDIPAPASNPLYRLPILGWIARDLARDFHGNIWYAVVIVLTAIVLAVKTWGLVALGLTALALVPVIFTLLILITVGK' A
#
# COMPACT_ATOMS: atom_id res chain seq x y z
N MET A 1 37.34 -16.27 0.11
CA MET A 1 36.46 -16.06 1.28
C MET A 1 36.18 -14.56 1.33
N SER A 2 35.11 -14.10 0.70
CA SER A 2 34.72 -12.68 0.64
C SER A 2 33.21 -12.63 0.75
N ASP A 3 32.72 -12.08 1.87
CA ASP A 3 31.33 -12.04 2.27
C ASP A 3 30.51 -11.20 1.29
N ILE A 4 29.77 -11.87 0.40
CA ILE A 4 28.73 -11.24 -0.43
C ILE A 4 27.62 -10.83 0.56
N PRO A 5 27.34 -9.53 0.78
CA PRO A 5 26.20 -9.15 1.59
C PRO A 5 24.96 -9.66 0.86
N ALA A 6 24.24 -10.61 1.46
CA ALA A 6 22.94 -10.99 0.96
C ALA A 6 22.09 -9.72 0.88
N PRO A 7 21.48 -9.39 -0.29
CA PRO A 7 20.65 -8.21 -0.40
C PRO A 7 19.57 -8.33 0.68
N ALA A 8 19.52 -7.36 1.59
CA ALA A 8 18.58 -7.36 2.72
C ALA A 8 17.18 -7.59 2.15
N SER A 9 16.67 -8.81 2.31
CA SER A 9 15.48 -9.28 1.64
C SER A 9 14.28 -8.71 2.38
N ASN A 10 13.96 -7.44 2.12
CA ASN A 10 12.78 -6.81 2.69
C ASN A 10 11.56 -7.57 2.16
N PRO A 11 10.77 -8.24 3.02
CA PRO A 11 9.66 -9.11 2.58
C PRO A 11 8.62 -8.36 1.74
N LEU A 12 8.54 -7.03 1.88
CA LEU A 12 7.70 -6.16 1.06
C LEU A 12 8.03 -6.22 -0.45
N TYR A 13 9.29 -6.47 -0.82
CA TYR A 13 9.73 -6.57 -2.22
C TYR A 13 9.42 -7.94 -2.87
N ARG A 14 8.96 -8.91 -2.07
CA ARG A 14 8.63 -10.27 -2.55
C ARG A 14 7.14 -10.48 -2.82
N LEU A 15 6.27 -9.56 -2.41
CA LEU A 15 4.86 -9.67 -2.76
C LEU A 15 4.67 -9.28 -4.24
N PRO A 16 4.09 -10.15 -5.08
CA PRO A 16 4.04 -9.93 -6.52
C PRO A 16 3.25 -8.67 -6.93
N ILE A 17 2.25 -8.29 -6.12
CA ILE A 17 1.39 -7.13 -6.40
C ILE A 17 1.90 -5.87 -5.67
N LEU A 18 2.23 -5.99 -4.38
CA LEU A 18 2.69 -4.85 -3.57
C LEU A 18 4.15 -4.47 -3.84
N GLY A 19 5.00 -5.45 -4.18
CA GLY A 19 6.42 -5.25 -4.46
C GLY A 19 6.68 -4.54 -5.80
N TRP A 20 5.76 -4.61 -6.76
CA TRP A 20 5.86 -3.85 -8.01
C TRP A 20 5.55 -2.37 -7.77
N ILE A 21 4.43 -2.06 -7.10
CA ILE A 21 4.08 -0.68 -6.73
C ILE A 21 5.15 -0.06 -5.83
N ALA A 22 5.69 -0.81 -4.86
CA ALA A 22 6.75 -0.34 -3.99
C ALA A 22 8.05 -0.04 -4.76
N ARG A 23 8.38 -0.85 -5.78
CA ARG A 23 9.57 -0.64 -6.62
C ARG A 23 9.42 0.59 -7.52
N ASP A 24 8.25 0.77 -8.12
CA ASP A 24 7.99 1.92 -9.00
C ASP A 24 7.94 3.23 -8.20
N LEU A 25 7.35 3.20 -7.01
CA LEU A 25 7.31 4.36 -6.13
C LEU A 25 8.70 4.69 -5.53
N ALA A 26 9.55 3.69 -5.34
CA ALA A 26 10.96 3.89 -4.96
C ALA A 26 11.81 4.46 -6.11
N ARG A 27 11.41 4.26 -7.38
CA ARG A 27 12.10 4.80 -8.55
C ARG A 27 11.79 6.27 -8.75
N ASP A 28 10.50 6.64 -8.72
CA ASP A 28 10.06 8.03 -8.85
C ASP A 28 8.76 8.28 -8.07
N PHE A 29 8.89 8.79 -6.84
CA PHE A 29 7.73 8.99 -5.96
C PHE A 29 6.70 9.98 -6.55
N HIS A 30 7.15 11.17 -6.96
CA HIS A 30 6.25 12.22 -7.47
C HIS A 30 5.57 11.86 -8.79
N GLY A 31 6.25 11.11 -9.67
CA GLY A 31 5.66 10.66 -10.94
C GLY A 31 4.69 9.50 -10.75
N ASN A 32 5.01 8.56 -9.86
CA ASN A 32 4.32 7.28 -9.78
C ASN A 32 3.23 7.21 -8.70
N ILE A 33 3.19 8.15 -7.75
CA ILE A 33 2.19 8.17 -6.66
C ILE A 33 0.76 8.26 -7.20
N TRP A 34 0.52 9.09 -8.21
CA TRP A 34 -0.82 9.25 -8.79
C TRP A 34 -1.31 7.98 -9.48
N TYR A 35 -0.43 7.25 -10.17
CA TYR A 35 -0.78 5.96 -10.77
C TYR A 35 -1.13 4.93 -9.70
N ALA A 36 -0.37 4.87 -8.59
CA ALA A 36 -0.67 3.97 -7.48
C ALA A 36 -2.06 4.25 -6.87
N VAL A 37 -2.40 5.52 -6.66
CA VAL A 37 -3.73 5.91 -6.14
C VAL A 37 -4.84 5.51 -7.11
N VAL A 38 -4.67 5.76 -8.41
CA VAL A 38 -5.68 5.40 -9.43
C VAL A 38 -5.86 3.88 -9.53
N ILE A 39 -4.79 3.10 -9.43
CA ILE A 39 -4.87 1.63 -9.42
C ILE A 39 -5.67 1.13 -8.21
N VAL A 40 -5.37 1.66 -7.01
CA VAL A 40 -6.11 1.29 -5.79
C VAL A 40 -7.59 1.67 -5.91
N LEU A 41 -7.89 2.87 -6.40
CA LEU A 41 -9.27 3.31 -6.62
C LEU A 41 -10.01 2.41 -7.60
N THR A 42 -9.34 2.05 -8.70
CA THR A 42 -9.89 1.12 -9.71
C THR A 42 -10.16 -0.25 -9.11
N ALA A 43 -9.25 -0.78 -8.29
CA ALA A 43 -9.43 -2.06 -7.61
C ALA A 43 -10.64 -2.02 -6.66
N ILE A 44 -10.87 -0.92 -5.94
CA ILE A 44 -12.06 -0.74 -5.10
C ILE A 44 -13.32 -0.74 -5.96
N VAL A 45 -13.35 0.00 -7.08
CA VAL A 45 -14.51 0.01 -7.99
C VAL A 45 -14.83 -1.39 -8.51
N LEU A 46 -13.82 -2.17 -8.89
CA LEU A 46 -14.00 -3.56 -9.32
C LEU A 46 -14.50 -4.46 -8.18
N ALA A 47 -14.00 -4.27 -6.95
CA ALA A 47 -14.48 -4.97 -5.78
C ALA A 47 -15.96 -4.66 -5.50
N VAL A 48 -16.36 -3.39 -5.60
CA VAL A 48 -17.77 -2.97 -5.45
C VAL A 48 -18.65 -3.56 -6.55
N LYS A 49 -18.18 -3.59 -7.80
CA LYS A 49 -18.92 -4.25 -8.88
C LYS A 49 -19.10 -5.76 -8.65
N THR A 50 -18.15 -6.40 -7.97
CA THR A 50 -18.15 -7.86 -7.74
C THR A 50 -18.94 -8.26 -6.49
N TRP A 51 -18.83 -7.50 -5.40
CA TRP A 51 -19.35 -7.85 -4.07
C TRP A 51 -20.35 -6.84 -3.49
N GLY A 52 -20.65 -5.77 -4.23
CA GLY A 52 -21.58 -4.72 -3.82
C GLY A 52 -21.11 -3.93 -2.60
N LEU A 53 -22.05 -3.64 -1.70
CA LEU A 53 -21.82 -2.82 -0.50
C LEU A 53 -20.79 -3.44 0.47
N VAL A 54 -20.66 -4.76 0.48
CA VAL A 54 -19.73 -5.48 1.37
C VAL A 54 -18.28 -5.07 1.11
N ALA A 55 -17.90 -4.86 -0.16
CA ALA A 55 -16.55 -4.41 -0.52
C ALA A 55 -16.23 -3.04 0.09
N LEU A 56 -17.20 -2.12 0.14
CA LEU A 56 -17.02 -0.82 0.78
C LEU A 56 -16.87 -0.98 2.30
N GLY A 57 -17.65 -1.86 2.93
CA GLY A 57 -17.53 -2.16 4.36
C GLY A 57 -16.15 -2.71 4.72
N LEU A 58 -15.63 -3.65 3.93
CA LEU A 58 -14.29 -4.21 4.14
C LEU A 58 -13.18 -3.18 3.86
N THR A 59 -13.35 -2.33 2.84
CA THR A 59 -12.40 -1.24 2.56
C THR A 59 -12.35 -0.25 3.72
N ALA A 60 -13.51 0.13 4.26
CA ALA A 60 -13.59 1.00 5.44
C ALA A 60 -12.94 0.34 6.66
N LEU A 61 -13.18 -0.96 6.89
CA LEU A 61 -12.57 -1.71 7.98
C LEU A 61 -11.03 -1.76 7.86
N ALA A 62 -10.52 -1.97 6.65
CA ALA A 62 -9.07 -1.94 6.38
C ALA A 62 -8.45 -0.55 6.63
N LEU A 63 -9.21 0.53 6.46
CA LEU A 63 -8.76 1.90 6.75
C LEU A 63 -8.80 2.24 8.25
N VAL A 64 -9.54 1.52 9.09
CA VAL A 64 -9.61 1.75 10.54
C VAL A 64 -8.23 1.85 11.20
N PRO A 65 -7.31 0.87 11.06
CA PRO A 65 -5.99 0.97 11.67
C PRO A 65 -5.19 2.16 11.12
N VAL A 66 -5.33 2.50 9.83
CA VAL A 66 -4.64 3.64 9.20
C VAL A 66 -5.08 4.96 9.85
N ILE A 67 -6.40 5.16 9.99
CA ILE A 67 -6.97 6.34 10.63
C ILE A 67 -6.55 6.39 12.10
N PHE A 68 -6.58 5.26 12.80
CA PHE A 68 -6.17 5.20 14.20
C PHE A 68 -4.69 5.57 14.39
N THR A 69 -3.80 5.03 13.55
CA THR A 69 -2.38 5.41 13.55
C THR A 69 -2.19 6.88 13.21
N LEU A 70 -2.93 7.41 12.24
CA LEU A 70 -2.88 8.84 11.89
C LEU A 70 -3.30 9.71 13.07
N LEU A 71 -4.40 9.37 13.73
CA LEU A 71 -4.88 10.09 14.92
C LEU A 71 -3.87 10.03 16.07
N ILE A 72 -3.27 8.85 16.32
CA ILE A 72 -2.20 8.71 17.31
C ILE A 72 -1.01 9.59 16.94
N LEU A 73 -0.58 9.59 15.68
CA LEU A 73 0.57 10.38 15.22
C LEU A 73 0.32 11.88 15.42
N ILE A 74 -0.86 12.36 15.02
CA ILE A 74 -1.29 13.75 15.24
C ILE A 74 -1.33 14.09 16.74
N THR A 75 -1.85 13.18 17.57
CA THR A 75 -1.97 13.38 19.03
C THR A 75 -0.60 13.39 19.71
N VAL A 76 0.34 12.58 19.24
CA VAL A 76 1.72 12.52 19.74
C VAL A 76 2.55 13.72 19.27
N GLY A 77 2.10 14.46 18.23
CA GLY A 77 2.71 15.72 17.79
C GLY A 77 4.10 15.57 17.18
N LYS A 78 4.40 14.42 16.58
CA LYS A 78 5.58 14.25 15.71
C LYS A 78 5.21 14.50 14.27
#